data_AF-A0A3B3VYX0-F1
#
_entry.id   AF-A0A3B3VYX0-F1
#
_cell.length_a   1.000
_cell.length_b   1.000
_cell.length_c   1.000
_cell.angle_alpha   90.00
_cell.angle_beta   90.00
_cell.angle_gamma   90.00
#
_symmetry.space_group_name_H-M   'P 1'
#
loop_
_entity.id
_entity.type
_entity.pdbx_description
1 polymer ?
#
loop_
_entity_poly.entity_id
_entity_poly.type
_entity_poly.pdbx_seq_one_letter_code
_entity_poly.pdbx_strand_id
1 'polypeptide(L)'
;MSMEDPFFVVKGEVEKAVHAAQSLHRRWVELQQEVGGASREEADWTTNELRNGLRSIEWDLEDLDETISIVESNPRKFHLDAAELTKRKAFISSTRLTVQDMKEQMSGPAAGSGTAERYGKQVLLGDARDPIWQPGSDRFGPPDRRPQNANAEFIGEQQTQQQLIAEQQDEQLERVSGTIGVLKNMSERIGLELDEQAGMLDDFGHEMDSTQSRLDNVMKKLAKVSHMNSDRRQWCAIGVLLLILLVVIILFFIL
;
A
#
# COMPACT_ATOMS: atom_id res chain seq x y z
N MET A 1 -25.17 -24.46 -3.97
CA MET A 1 -24.77 -23.05 -4.11
C MET A 1 -23.25 -23.05 -4.14
N SER A 2 -22.63 -22.83 -5.30
CA SER A 2 -21.18 -22.61 -5.36
C SER A 2 -20.90 -21.30 -4.62
N MET A 3 -20.09 -21.35 -3.55
CA MET A 3 -19.59 -20.12 -2.94
C MET A 3 -18.87 -19.31 -4.01
N GLU A 4 -19.23 -18.04 -4.11
CA GLU A 4 -18.49 -17.08 -4.91
C GLU A 4 -17.05 -17.01 -4.40
N ASP A 5 -16.08 -17.02 -5.31
CA ASP A 5 -14.68 -17.12 -4.95
C ASP A 5 -14.24 -15.84 -4.21
N PRO A 6 -13.88 -15.92 -2.92
CA PRO A 6 -13.53 -14.76 -2.12
C PRO A 6 -12.28 -14.03 -2.64
N PHE A 7 -11.48 -14.68 -3.48
CA PHE A 7 -10.32 -14.06 -4.13
C PHE A 7 -10.69 -12.76 -4.84
N PHE A 8 -11.80 -12.73 -5.58
CA PHE A 8 -12.16 -11.53 -6.37
C PHE A 8 -12.63 -10.37 -5.49
N VAL A 9 -13.22 -10.66 -4.33
CA VAL A 9 -13.61 -9.64 -3.36
C VAL A 9 -12.36 -8.99 -2.78
N VAL A 10 -11.43 -9.80 -2.27
CA VAL A 10 -10.17 -9.31 -1.70
C VAL A 10 -9.32 -8.62 -2.78
N LYS A 11 -9.31 -9.14 -4.02
CA LYS A 11 -8.66 -8.48 -5.16
C LYS A 11 -9.19 -7.05 -5.34
N GLY A 12 -10.51 -6.86 -5.32
CA GLY A 12 -11.12 -5.54 -5.45
C GLY A 12 -10.79 -4.61 -4.27
N GLU A 13 -10.73 -5.15 -3.05
CA GLU A 13 -10.32 -4.39 -1.86
C GLU A 13 -8.86 -3.95 -1.95
N VAL A 14 -7.97 -4.84 -2.39
CA VAL A 14 -6.56 -4.54 -2.63
C VAL A 14 -6.39 -3.51 -3.74
N GLU A 15 -7.12 -3.63 -4.86
CA GLU A 15 -7.11 -2.64 -5.94
C GLU A 15 -7.51 -1.26 -5.41
N LYS A 16 -8.60 -1.18 -4.65
CA LYS A 16 -9.04 0.07 -4.01
C LYS A 16 -7.99 0.64 -3.05
N ALA A 17 -7.38 -0.20 -2.21
CA ALA A 17 -6.34 0.22 -1.27
C ALA A 17 -5.08 0.73 -2.00
N VAL A 18 -4.68 0.09 -3.09
CA VAL A 18 -3.55 0.51 -3.92
C VAL A 18 -3.81 1.88 -4.55
N HIS A 19 -5.02 2.13 -5.05
CA HIS A 19 -5.39 3.46 -5.57
C HIS A 19 -5.38 4.53 -4.48
N ALA A 20 -5.87 4.19 -3.28
CA ALA A 20 -5.75 5.06 -2.10
C ALA A 20 -4.29 5.42 -1.79
N ALA A 21 -3.41 4.41 -1.77
CA ALA A 21 -1.99 4.59 -1.55
C ALA A 21 -1.31 5.41 -2.66
N GLN A 22 -1.67 5.23 -3.93
CA GLN A 22 -1.13 6.00 -5.05
C GLN A 22 -1.52 7.48 -4.97
N SER A 23 -2.76 7.78 -4.59
CA SER A 23 -3.22 9.16 -4.39
C SER A 23 -2.51 9.82 -3.22
N LEU A 24 -2.36 9.11 -2.10
CA LEU A 24 -1.55 9.55 -0.95
C LEU A 24 -0.08 9.76 -1.33
N HIS A 25 0.49 8.89 -2.15
CA HIS A 25 1.87 9.00 -2.63
C HIS A 25 2.06 10.24 -3.52
N ARG A 26 1.12 10.54 -4.44
CA ARG A 26 1.17 11.77 -5.25
C ARG A 26 1.18 13.01 -4.36
N ARG A 27 0.29 13.07 -3.37
CA ARG A 27 0.24 14.16 -2.39
C ARG A 27 1.54 14.24 -1.59
N TRP A 28 2.07 13.11 -1.15
CA TRP A 28 3.35 13.05 -0.45
C TRP A 28 4.49 13.62 -1.29
N VAL A 29 4.57 13.29 -2.58
CA VAL A 29 5.58 13.84 -3.49
C VAL A 29 5.45 15.36 -3.65
N GLU A 30 4.22 15.89 -3.77
CA GLU A 30 3.97 17.34 -3.83
C GLU A 30 4.45 18.05 -2.56
N LEU A 31 4.15 17.49 -1.39
CA LEU A 31 4.54 18.04 -0.10
C LEU A 31 6.07 18.05 0.09
N GLN A 32 6.79 17.09 -0.50
CA GLN A 32 8.27 17.08 -0.48
C GLN A 32 8.90 18.13 -1.40
N GLN A 33 8.18 18.58 -2.44
CA GLN A 33 8.66 19.60 -3.38
C GLN A 33 8.31 21.03 -2.94
N GLU A 34 7.29 21.21 -2.11
CA GLU A 34 6.95 22.51 -1.53
C GLU A 34 7.99 22.97 -0.50
N VAL A 35 8.98 23.72 -0.98
CA VAL A 35 9.98 24.40 -0.15
C VAL A 35 9.29 25.57 0.60
N GLY A 36 8.67 25.28 1.74
CA GLY A 36 8.31 26.28 2.76
C GLY A 36 6.81 26.59 2.98
N GLY A 37 5.88 25.74 2.53
CA GLY A 37 4.43 25.98 2.66
C GLY A 37 3.62 24.87 3.35
N ALA A 38 4.01 23.61 3.19
CA ALA A 38 3.29 22.49 3.80
C ALA A 38 3.36 22.53 5.32
N SER A 39 2.21 22.40 6.00
CA SER A 39 2.21 22.19 7.45
C SER A 39 3.00 20.91 7.72
N ARG A 40 4.06 21.00 8.53
CA ARG A 40 4.89 19.84 8.88
C ARG A 40 4.04 18.67 9.41
N GLU A 41 2.93 18.99 10.06
CA GLU A 41 1.93 18.04 10.54
C GLU A 41 1.22 17.28 9.39
N GLU A 42 0.93 17.94 8.28
CA GLU A 42 0.35 17.30 7.08
C GLU A 42 1.37 16.35 6.43
N ALA A 43 2.63 16.76 6.34
CA ALA A 43 3.70 15.92 5.78
C ALA A 43 3.95 14.66 6.64
N ASP A 44 4.01 14.84 7.97
CA ASP A 44 4.19 13.75 8.93
C ASP A 44 2.98 12.79 8.91
N TRP A 45 1.75 13.32 8.86
CA TRP A 45 0.54 12.53 8.76
C TRP A 45 0.48 11.74 7.45
N THR A 46 0.67 12.40 6.30
CA THR A 46 0.61 11.78 4.98
C THR A 46 1.64 10.65 4.86
N THR A 47 2.84 10.87 5.40
CA THR A 47 3.91 9.86 5.43
C THR A 47 3.52 8.64 6.27
N ASN A 48 2.91 8.86 7.44
CA ASN A 48 2.49 7.76 8.33
C ASN A 48 1.32 6.97 7.74
N GLU A 49 0.32 7.67 7.19
CA GLU A 49 -0.84 7.04 6.56
C GLU A 49 -0.43 6.19 5.35
N LEU A 50 0.43 6.72 4.48
CA LEU A 50 0.96 5.99 3.34
C LEU A 50 1.75 4.75 3.79
N ARG A 51 2.60 4.85 4.82
CA ARG A 51 3.32 3.69 5.38
C ARG A 51 2.38 2.61 5.92
N ASN A 52 1.30 3.01 6.59
CA ASN A 52 0.32 2.07 7.13
C ASN A 52 -0.50 1.41 6.01
N GLY A 53 -0.93 2.18 5.02
CA GLY A 53 -1.64 1.67 3.85
C GLY A 53 -0.80 0.66 3.06
N LEU A 54 0.46 1.00 2.76
CA LEU A 54 1.37 0.08 2.06
C LEU A 54 1.60 -1.21 2.85
N ARG A 55 1.74 -1.13 4.18
CA ARG A 55 1.88 -2.33 5.03
C ARG A 55 0.62 -3.20 5.00
N SER A 56 -0.57 -2.60 5.04
CA SER A 56 -1.84 -3.34 4.95
C SER A 56 -1.92 -4.10 3.65
N ILE A 57 -1.60 -3.44 2.53
CA ILE A 57 -1.59 -4.06 1.20
C ILE A 57 -0.57 -5.21 1.14
N GLU A 58 0.60 -5.06 1.76
CA GLU A 58 1.60 -6.14 1.81
C GLU A 58 1.06 -7.39 2.52
N TRP A 59 0.33 -7.23 3.61
CA TRP A 59 -0.32 -8.35 4.30
C TRP A 59 -1.41 -8.99 3.45
N ASP A 60 -2.27 -8.21 2.82
CA ASP A 60 -3.33 -8.75 1.95
C ASP A 60 -2.74 -9.52 0.75
N LEU A 61 -1.62 -9.05 0.20
CA LEU A 61 -0.90 -9.73 -0.88
C LEU A 61 -0.15 -11.00 -0.43
N GLU A 62 0.20 -11.10 0.86
CA GLU A 62 0.77 -12.33 1.44
C GLU A 62 -0.33 -13.38 1.57
N ASP A 63 -1.48 -13.01 2.14
CA ASP A 63 -2.66 -13.88 2.26
C ASP A 63 -3.13 -14.39 0.88
N LEU A 64 -3.22 -13.51 -0.13
CA LEU A 64 -3.58 -13.90 -1.49
C LEU A 64 -2.58 -14.90 -2.10
N ASP A 65 -1.28 -14.75 -1.83
CA ASP A 65 -0.24 -15.64 -2.34
C ASP A 65 -0.28 -17.02 -1.65
N GLU A 66 -0.59 -17.04 -0.35
CA GLU A 66 -0.89 -18.28 0.38
C GLU A 66 -2.10 -19.00 -0.21
N THR A 67 -3.18 -18.26 -0.56
CA THR A 67 -4.35 -18.88 -1.18
C THR A 67 -4.03 -19.53 -2.52
N ILE A 68 -3.17 -18.91 -3.34
CA ILE A 68 -2.70 -19.49 -4.60
C ILE A 68 -1.90 -20.77 -4.32
N SER A 69 -1.00 -20.73 -3.33
CA SER A 69 -0.20 -21.90 -2.94
C SER A 69 -1.06 -23.08 -2.47
N ILE A 70 -2.18 -22.80 -1.77
CA ILE A 70 -3.17 -23.81 -1.36
C ILE A 70 -3.89 -24.41 -2.58
N VAL A 71 -4.27 -23.57 -3.55
CA VAL A 71 -4.94 -24.02 -4.79
C VAL A 71 -4.00 -24.90 -5.63
N GLU A 72 -2.73 -24.52 -5.76
CA GLU A 72 -1.71 -25.32 -6.47
C GLU A 72 -1.44 -26.66 -5.81
N SER A 73 -1.48 -26.70 -4.48
CA SER A 73 -1.28 -27.92 -3.70
C SER A 73 -2.45 -28.90 -3.81
N ASN A 74 -3.67 -28.44 -4.14
CA ASN A 74 -4.83 -29.31 -4.28
C ASN A 74 -5.77 -28.95 -5.46
N PRO A 75 -5.32 -29.10 -6.72
CA PRO A 75 -6.07 -28.65 -7.90
C PRO A 75 -7.43 -29.34 -8.07
N ARG A 76 -7.55 -30.60 -7.61
CA ARG A 76 -8.76 -31.41 -7.73
C ARG A 76 -9.93 -30.88 -6.89
N LYS A 77 -9.65 -30.15 -5.81
CA LYS A 77 -10.68 -29.60 -4.90
C LYS A 77 -11.25 -28.29 -5.41
N PHE A 78 -10.42 -27.47 -6.04
CA PHE A 78 -10.77 -26.09 -6.41
C PHE A 78 -11.21 -25.93 -7.87
N HIS A 79 -10.93 -26.90 -8.74
CA HIS A 79 -11.33 -26.88 -10.16
C HIS A 79 -11.02 -25.55 -10.87
N LEU A 80 -9.89 -24.95 -10.50
CA LEU A 80 -9.46 -23.64 -10.99
C LEU A 80 -8.64 -23.82 -12.28
N ASP A 81 -8.91 -22.98 -13.27
CA ASP A 81 -8.21 -23.03 -14.55
C ASP A 81 -6.76 -22.54 -14.42
N ALA A 82 -5.84 -23.15 -15.16
CA ALA A 82 -4.43 -22.80 -15.12
C ALA A 82 -4.18 -21.37 -15.65
N ALA A 83 -4.98 -20.91 -16.61
CA ALA A 83 -4.90 -19.53 -17.09
C ALA A 83 -5.36 -18.54 -16.00
N GLU A 84 -6.38 -18.91 -15.23
CA GLU A 84 -6.86 -18.09 -14.12
C GLU A 84 -5.81 -17.97 -13.01
N LEU A 85 -5.18 -19.08 -12.63
CA LEU A 85 -4.10 -19.07 -11.63
C LEU A 85 -2.92 -18.19 -12.06
N THR A 86 -2.59 -18.21 -13.36
CA THR A 86 -1.57 -17.34 -13.94
C THR A 86 -1.95 -15.86 -13.83
N LYS A 87 -3.22 -15.49 -14.06
CA LYS A 87 -3.69 -14.11 -13.88
C LYS A 87 -3.60 -13.66 -12.42
N ARG A 88 -3.96 -14.53 -11.47
CA ARG A 88 -3.85 -14.24 -10.03
C ARG A 88 -2.41 -13.96 -9.61
N LYS A 89 -1.48 -14.81 -10.06
CA LYS A 89 -0.04 -14.60 -9.83
C LYS A 89 0.48 -13.31 -10.44
N ALA A 90 0.04 -13.00 -11.67
CA ALA A 90 0.42 -11.76 -12.35
C ALA A 90 -0.09 -10.53 -11.60
N PHE A 91 -1.33 -10.56 -11.09
CA PHE A 91 -1.89 -9.50 -10.26
C PHE A 91 -1.04 -9.27 -9.00
N ILE A 92 -0.81 -10.31 -8.19
CA ILE A 92 -0.02 -10.17 -6.95
C ILE A 92 1.38 -9.63 -7.24
N SER A 93 2.04 -10.16 -8.28
CA SER A 93 3.39 -9.72 -8.67
C SER A 93 3.41 -8.26 -9.10
N SER A 94 2.46 -7.84 -9.94
CA SER A 94 2.34 -6.45 -10.40
C SER A 94 2.08 -5.51 -9.23
N THR A 95 1.18 -5.87 -8.32
CA THR A 95 0.84 -5.03 -7.16
C THR A 95 2.00 -4.92 -6.18
N ARG A 96 2.74 -6.01 -5.92
CA ARG A 96 3.97 -5.98 -5.09
C ARG A 96 5.00 -5.02 -5.68
N LEU A 97 5.20 -5.02 -7.00
CA LEU A 97 6.13 -4.08 -7.65
C LEU A 97 5.70 -2.63 -7.45
N THR A 98 4.41 -2.31 -7.63
CA THR A 98 3.88 -0.96 -7.41
C THR A 98 4.06 -0.50 -5.96
N VAL A 99 3.78 -1.37 -4.98
CA VAL A 99 3.98 -1.08 -3.56
C VAL A 99 5.47 -0.87 -3.23
N GLN A 100 6.34 -1.70 -3.80
CA GLN A 100 7.78 -1.59 -3.61
C GLN A 100 8.33 -0.28 -4.19
N ASP A 101 7.92 0.12 -5.40
CA ASP A 101 8.31 1.39 -6.03
C ASP A 101 7.95 2.60 -5.13
N MET A 102 6.71 2.64 -4.61
CA MET A 102 6.31 3.69 -3.66
C MET A 102 7.18 3.67 -2.38
N LYS A 103 7.49 2.49 -1.83
CA LYS A 103 8.36 2.36 -0.63
C LYS A 103 9.79 2.82 -0.90
N GLU A 104 10.34 2.52 -2.07
CA GLU A 104 11.69 2.93 -2.48
C GLU A 104 11.79 4.45 -2.62
N GLN A 105 10.79 5.08 -3.24
CA GLN A 105 10.70 6.55 -3.35
C GLN A 105 10.59 7.21 -1.98
N MET A 106 9.83 6.62 -1.04
CA MET A 106 9.75 7.07 0.35
C MET A 106 11.02 6.83 1.17
N SER A 107 11.90 5.92 0.74
CA SER A 107 13.17 5.61 1.42
C SER A 107 14.36 6.36 0.81
N GLY A 108 14.15 7.05 -0.32
CA GLY A 108 15.13 7.93 -0.96
C GLY A 108 15.54 9.13 -0.10
N PRO A 109 16.56 9.91 -0.53
CA PRO A 109 17.37 10.77 0.34
C PRO A 109 16.65 11.93 1.04
N ALA A 110 15.35 12.13 0.80
CA ALA A 110 14.53 13.15 1.46
C ALA A 110 13.91 12.69 2.79
N ALA A 111 13.81 11.38 3.06
CA ALA A 111 13.13 10.88 4.26
C ALA A 111 14.02 10.69 5.50
N GLY A 112 15.33 10.93 5.37
CA GLY A 112 16.31 10.71 6.43
C GLY A 112 16.69 11.95 7.26
N SER A 113 16.27 13.16 6.88
CA SER A 113 16.66 14.39 7.57
C SER A 113 15.45 15.06 8.21
N GLY A 114 15.13 14.72 9.46
CA GLY A 114 13.99 15.38 10.10
C GLY A 114 13.86 15.24 11.61
N THR A 115 13.46 14.07 12.11
CA THR A 115 12.65 14.09 13.34
C THR A 115 12.85 12.97 14.34
N ALA A 116 13.80 12.04 14.15
CA ALA A 116 13.92 10.88 15.05
C ALA A 116 14.99 10.97 16.17
N GLU A 117 15.88 11.99 16.19
CA GLU A 117 17.03 11.98 17.13
C GLU A 117 17.03 13.04 18.25
N ARG A 118 15.99 13.88 18.41
CA ARG A 118 16.02 14.97 19.42
C ARG A 118 15.19 14.80 20.70
N TYR A 119 14.36 13.77 20.83
CA TYR A 119 13.51 13.60 22.03
C TYR A 119 13.95 12.50 23.02
N GLY A 120 15.03 11.76 22.74
CA GLY A 120 15.44 10.60 23.55
C GLY A 120 16.63 10.81 24.50
N LYS A 121 17.24 12.00 24.56
CA LYS A 121 18.57 12.17 25.20
C LYS A 121 18.66 13.31 26.21
N GLN A 122 17.56 13.67 26.86
CA GLN A 122 17.54 14.67 27.93
C GLN A 122 16.69 14.23 29.14
N VAL A 123 16.85 12.98 29.61
CA VAL A 123 16.27 12.53 30.90
C VAL A 123 17.26 11.72 31.75
N LEU A 124 18.49 11.46 31.30
CA LEU A 124 19.41 10.57 32.01
C LEU A 124 20.80 11.18 32.28
N LEU A 125 20.81 12.31 32.98
CA LEU A 125 21.97 12.72 33.79
C LEU A 125 21.47 13.14 35.16
N GLY A 126 21.46 12.16 36.07
CA GLY A 126 21.22 12.38 37.49
C GLY A 126 22.34 13.22 38.10
N ASP A 127 21.97 14.38 38.65
CA ASP A 127 22.79 15.13 39.58
C ASP A 127 22.68 14.47 40.95
N ALA A 128 23.57 13.51 41.22
CA ALA A 128 23.77 12.98 42.57
C ALA A 128 24.57 14.01 43.37
N ARG A 129 23.86 14.92 44.05
CA ARG A 129 24.40 15.75 45.13
C ARG A 129 23.79 15.31 46.45
N ASP A 130 24.59 14.58 47.22
CA ASP A 130 24.33 14.21 48.62
C ASP A 130 24.00 15.44 49.49
N PRO A 131 23.00 15.35 50.39
CA PRO A 131 22.92 16.26 51.53
C PRO A 131 23.70 15.69 52.73
N ILE A 132 24.68 16.46 53.16
CA ILE A 132 25.46 16.29 54.39
C ILE A 132 24.54 16.41 55.62
N TRP A 133 24.59 15.42 56.50
CA TRP A 133 24.00 15.48 57.84
C TRP A 133 24.82 16.40 58.76
N GLN A 134 24.17 17.34 59.44
CA GLN A 134 24.68 18.01 60.64
C GLN A 134 23.73 17.76 61.82
N PRO A 135 24.22 17.33 63.00
CA PRO A 135 23.43 17.26 64.22
C PRO A 135 23.65 18.52 65.07
N GLY A 136 22.56 19.16 65.53
CA GLY A 136 22.64 20.35 66.38
C GLY A 136 21.33 20.71 67.09
N SER A 137 21.18 20.16 68.30
CA SER A 137 20.57 20.70 69.54
C SER A 137 19.28 21.57 69.53
N ASP A 138 18.35 21.11 70.38
CA ASP A 138 17.45 21.86 71.27
C ASP A 138 16.29 22.69 70.69
N ARG A 139 15.04 22.24 70.92
CA ARG A 139 14.15 22.78 71.96
C ARG A 139 12.72 22.22 71.83
N PHE A 140 12.20 21.77 72.97
CA PHE A 140 10.80 21.43 73.20
C PHE A 140 9.88 22.63 72.90
N GLY A 141 8.83 22.39 72.11
CA GLY A 141 7.66 23.25 71.90
C GLY A 141 6.46 22.36 71.56
N PRO A 142 5.21 22.80 71.84
CA PRO A 142 4.05 21.91 71.97
C PRO A 142 3.76 21.12 70.68
N PRO A 143 3.26 19.86 70.78
CA PRO A 143 2.72 19.18 69.62
C PRO A 143 1.41 19.88 69.20
N ASP A 144 0.94 19.61 67.98
CA ASP A 144 -0.34 20.07 67.44
C ASP A 144 -0.35 21.45 66.76
N ARG A 145 0.16 21.48 65.52
CA ARG A 145 -0.39 22.29 64.39
C ARG A 145 0.46 22.26 63.12
N ARG A 146 1.69 21.75 63.17
CA ARG A 146 2.60 21.68 62.01
C ARG A 146 2.22 20.66 60.91
N PRO A 147 1.67 19.45 61.19
CA PRO A 147 1.38 18.50 60.10
C PRO A 147 0.16 18.89 59.27
N GLN A 148 -0.74 19.74 59.79
CA GLN A 148 -1.93 20.19 59.05
C GLN A 148 -1.61 21.31 58.05
N ASN A 149 -0.71 22.23 58.40
CA ASN A 149 -0.27 23.27 57.47
C ASN A 149 0.62 22.72 56.36
N ALA A 150 1.53 21.78 56.68
CA ALA A 150 2.36 21.11 55.67
C ALA A 150 1.51 20.28 54.70
N ASN A 151 0.44 19.62 55.19
CA ASN A 151 -0.53 18.95 54.31
C ASN A 151 -1.34 19.94 53.47
N ALA A 152 -1.79 21.07 54.05
CA ALA A 152 -2.56 22.07 53.30
C ALA A 152 -1.72 22.75 52.20
N GLU A 153 -0.44 23.02 52.47
CA GLU A 153 0.51 23.58 51.52
C GLU A 153 0.85 22.55 50.42
N PHE A 154 1.09 21.29 50.79
CA PHE A 154 1.31 20.19 49.84
C PHE A 154 0.08 19.89 48.98
N ILE A 155 -1.14 19.94 49.54
CA ILE A 155 -2.40 19.75 48.79
C ILE A 155 -2.63 20.92 47.85
N GLY A 156 -2.37 22.16 48.29
CA GLY A 156 -2.45 23.35 47.43
C GLY A 156 -1.44 23.33 46.29
N GLU A 157 -0.21 22.92 46.57
CA GLU A 157 0.85 22.76 45.58
C GLU A 157 0.53 21.63 44.58
N GLN A 158 0.01 20.48 45.04
CA GLN A 158 -0.48 19.41 44.17
C GLN A 158 -1.65 19.86 43.29
N GLN A 159 -2.59 20.64 43.84
CA GLN A 159 -3.76 21.12 43.10
C GLN A 159 -3.34 22.11 42.00
N THR A 160 -2.34 22.94 42.29
CA THR A 160 -1.75 23.87 41.32
C THR A 160 -0.95 23.12 40.25
N GLN A 161 -0.21 22.07 40.64
CA GLN A 161 0.52 21.20 39.71
C GLN A 161 -0.44 20.42 38.80
N GLN A 162 -1.55 19.91 39.33
CA GLN A 162 -2.59 19.24 38.54
C GLN A 162 -3.29 20.21 37.59
N GLN A 163 -3.49 21.47 37.96
CA GLN A 163 -4.01 22.50 37.06
C GLN A 163 -3.03 22.81 35.92
N LEU A 164 -1.74 22.92 36.22
CA LEU A 164 -0.69 23.08 35.19
C LEU A 164 -0.63 21.88 34.23
N ILE A 165 -0.78 20.66 34.74
CA ILE A 165 -0.82 19.45 33.92
C ILE A 165 -2.09 19.39 33.07
N ALA A 166 -3.24 19.80 33.62
CA ALA A 166 -4.51 19.87 32.90
C ALA A 166 -4.48 20.93 31.80
N GLU A 167 -3.95 22.12 32.06
CA GLU A 167 -3.77 23.18 31.06
C GLU A 167 -2.81 22.75 29.94
N GLN A 168 -1.71 22.05 30.28
CA GLN A 168 -0.80 21.50 29.27
C GLN A 168 -1.45 20.40 28.42
N GLN A 169 -2.33 19.58 29.00
CA GLN A 169 -3.08 18.56 28.26
C GLN A 169 -4.17 19.18 27.38
N ASP A 170 -4.85 20.23 27.84
CA ASP A 170 -5.83 20.96 27.02
C ASP A 170 -5.16 21.65 25.83
N GLU A 171 -3.96 22.23 26.00
CA GLU A 171 -3.19 22.80 24.89
C GLU A 171 -2.76 21.72 23.88
N GLN A 172 -2.43 20.51 24.35
CA GLN A 172 -2.15 19.36 23.49
C GLN A 172 -3.43 18.85 22.78
N LEU A 173 -4.57 18.81 23.46
CA LEU A 173 -5.85 18.42 22.89
C LEU A 173 -6.35 19.43 21.86
N GLU A 174 -6.12 20.72 22.05
CA GLU A 174 -6.47 21.77 21.09
C GLU A 174 -5.63 21.66 19.81
N ARG A 175 -4.31 21.38 19.95
CA ARG A 175 -3.44 21.10 18.79
C ARG A 175 -3.88 19.84 18.06
N VAL A 176 -4.17 18.75 18.78
CA VAL A 176 -4.70 17.50 18.18
C VAL A 176 -6.06 17.73 17.52
N SER A 177 -6.93 18.57 18.11
CA SER A 177 -8.24 18.95 17.55
C SER A 177 -8.10 19.74 16.25
N GLY A 178 -7.13 20.67 16.18
CA GLY A 178 -6.76 21.36 14.94
C GLY A 178 -6.27 20.39 13.86
N THR A 179 -5.41 19.43 14.24
CA THR A 179 -4.94 18.37 13.33
C THR A 179 -6.08 17.48 12.85
N ILE A 180 -7.07 17.15 13.68
CA ILE A 180 -8.25 16.36 13.28
C ILE A 180 -9.11 17.10 12.24
N GLY A 181 -9.24 18.42 12.34
CA GLY A 181 -9.98 19.22 11.36
C GLY A 181 -9.30 19.27 9.98
N VAL A 182 -7.98 19.46 9.98
CA VAL A 182 -7.14 19.44 8.77
C VAL A 182 -7.16 18.03 8.14
N LEU A 183 -6.97 17.01 8.97
CA LEU A 183 -7.06 15.61 8.60
C LEU A 183 -8.40 15.28 7.94
N LYS A 184 -9.52 15.66 8.57
CA LYS A 184 -10.86 15.41 8.02
C LYS A 184 -11.02 16.04 6.64
N ASN A 185 -10.56 17.27 6.44
CA ASN A 185 -10.65 17.94 5.14
C ASN A 185 -9.78 17.23 4.07
N MET A 186 -8.60 16.75 4.46
CA MET A 186 -7.70 16.01 3.58
C MET A 186 -8.26 14.63 3.23
N SER A 187 -8.75 13.88 4.22
CA SER A 187 -9.44 12.61 4.02
C SER A 187 -10.67 12.74 3.13
N GLU A 188 -11.43 13.84 3.26
CA GLU A 188 -12.61 14.10 2.42
C GLU A 188 -12.21 14.40 0.97
N ARG A 189 -11.18 15.22 0.74
CA ARG A 189 -10.66 15.48 -0.62
C ARG A 189 -10.07 14.22 -1.26
N ILE A 190 -9.33 13.43 -0.49
CA ILE A 190 -8.79 12.14 -0.95
C ILE A 190 -9.93 11.19 -1.27
N GLY A 191 -10.96 11.11 -0.43
CA GLY A 191 -12.12 10.26 -0.67
C GLY A 191 -12.83 10.60 -1.98
N LEU A 192 -13.00 11.88 -2.29
CA LEU A 192 -13.62 12.33 -3.55
C LEU A 192 -12.76 12.02 -4.77
N GLU A 193 -11.44 12.26 -4.69
CA GLU A 193 -10.49 11.93 -5.76
C GLU A 193 -10.41 10.41 -5.98
N LEU A 194 -10.52 9.61 -4.92
CA LEU A 194 -10.54 8.16 -5.01
C LEU A 194 -11.83 7.62 -5.60
N ASP A 195 -12.98 8.21 -5.29
CA ASP A 195 -14.24 7.85 -5.94
C ASP A 195 -14.23 8.23 -7.44
N GLU A 196 -13.62 9.36 -7.80
CA GLU A 196 -13.42 9.76 -9.19
C GLU A 196 -12.48 8.79 -9.93
N GLN A 197 -11.36 8.43 -9.32
CA GLN A 197 -10.42 7.46 -9.88
C GLN A 197 -10.99 6.03 -9.92
N ALA A 198 -11.85 5.64 -8.98
CA ALA A 198 -12.57 4.37 -9.03
C ALA A 198 -13.53 4.33 -10.23
N GLY A 199 -14.19 5.44 -10.55
CA GLY A 199 -14.97 5.58 -11.79
C GLY A 199 -14.10 5.43 -13.05
N MET A 200 -12.92 6.06 -13.07
CA MET A 200 -11.98 5.93 -14.20
C MET A 200 -11.37 4.52 -14.32
N LEU A 201 -11.24 3.79 -13.21
CA LEU A 201 -10.73 2.42 -13.21
C LEU A 201 -11.76 1.41 -13.74
N ASP A 202 -13.04 1.62 -13.44
CA ASP A 202 -14.12 0.83 -14.04
C ASP A 202 -14.13 1.00 -15.56
N ASP A 203 -13.97 2.23 -16.05
CA ASP A 203 -13.80 2.53 -17.47
C ASP A 203 -12.54 1.87 -18.07
N PHE A 204 -11.42 1.88 -17.34
CA PHE A 204 -10.20 1.19 -17.76
C PHE A 204 -10.37 -0.33 -17.82
N GLY A 205 -11.05 -0.94 -16.84
CA GLY A 205 -11.42 -2.35 -16.85
C GLY A 205 -12.27 -2.69 -18.07
N HIS A 206 -13.23 -1.81 -18.39
CA HIS A 206 -14.09 -1.96 -19.55
C HIS A 206 -13.30 -1.86 -20.88
N GLU A 207 -12.30 -0.97 -20.95
CA GLU A 207 -11.41 -0.84 -22.09
C GLU A 207 -10.44 -2.03 -22.21
N MET A 208 -9.95 -2.57 -21.09
CA MET A 208 -9.12 -3.77 -21.04
C MET A 208 -9.89 -5.00 -21.53
N ASP A 209 -11.14 -5.20 -21.11
CA ASP A 209 -12.01 -6.29 -21.58
C ASP A 209 -12.30 -6.16 -23.08
N SER A 210 -12.46 -4.93 -23.57
CA SER A 210 -12.61 -4.67 -25.01
C SER A 210 -11.33 -5.03 -25.78
N THR A 211 -10.16 -4.78 -25.19
CA THR A 211 -8.85 -5.11 -25.76
C THR A 211 -8.59 -6.61 -25.74
N GLN A 212 -8.93 -7.30 -24.65
CA GLN A 212 -8.92 -8.76 -24.53
C GLN A 212 -9.79 -9.39 -25.62
N SER A 213 -11.01 -8.88 -25.81
CA SER A 213 -11.94 -9.35 -26.85
C SER A 213 -11.38 -9.13 -28.28
N ARG A 214 -10.69 -8.00 -28.50
CA ARG A 214 -9.99 -7.72 -29.77
C ARG A 214 -8.81 -8.67 -29.97
N LEU A 215 -8.00 -8.92 -28.94
CA LEU A 215 -6.88 -9.86 -28.98
C LEU A 215 -7.34 -11.29 -29.23
N ASP A 216 -8.44 -11.74 -28.61
CA ASP A 216 -9.03 -13.06 -28.88
C ASP A 216 -9.51 -13.19 -30.32
N ASN A 217 -10.12 -12.14 -30.87
CA ASN A 217 -10.51 -12.11 -32.27
C ASN A 217 -9.29 -12.15 -33.21
N VAL A 218 -8.20 -11.47 -32.86
CA VAL A 218 -6.94 -11.53 -33.60
C VAL A 218 -6.33 -12.92 -33.50
N MET A 219 -6.28 -13.54 -32.32
CA MET A 219 -5.78 -14.90 -32.13
C MET A 219 -6.61 -15.94 -32.91
N LYS A 220 -7.94 -15.81 -32.93
CA LYS A 220 -8.81 -16.65 -33.77
C LYS A 220 -8.51 -16.46 -35.26
N LYS A 221 -8.26 -15.23 -35.71
CA LYS A 221 -7.86 -14.97 -37.10
C LYS A 221 -6.48 -15.54 -37.41
N LEU A 222 -5.52 -15.43 -36.51
CA LEU A 222 -4.19 -16.04 -36.65
C LEU A 222 -4.25 -17.57 -36.70
N ALA A 223 -5.02 -18.20 -35.81
CA ALA A 223 -5.27 -19.64 -35.84
C ALA A 223 -5.93 -20.07 -37.16
N LYS A 224 -6.90 -19.28 -37.64
CA LYS A 224 -7.57 -19.55 -38.92
C LYS A 224 -6.63 -19.35 -40.11
N VAL A 225 -5.80 -18.31 -40.13
CA VAL A 225 -4.81 -18.06 -41.21
C VAL A 225 -3.71 -19.12 -41.18
N SER A 226 -3.25 -19.52 -40.00
CA SER A 226 -2.33 -20.64 -39.80
C SER A 226 -2.90 -21.94 -40.36
N HIS A 227 -4.20 -22.19 -40.19
CA HIS A 227 -4.87 -23.38 -40.71
C HIS A 227 -5.37 -23.21 -42.17
N MET A 228 -5.41 -21.98 -42.70
CA MET A 228 -5.80 -21.67 -44.08
C MET A 228 -4.62 -21.65 -45.05
N ASN A 229 -3.38 -21.83 -44.59
CA ASN A 229 -2.29 -22.22 -45.48
C ASN A 229 -2.61 -23.64 -45.98
N SER A 230 -3.38 -23.70 -47.06
CA SER A 230 -4.07 -24.91 -47.50
C SER A 230 -3.08 -25.88 -48.14
N ASP A 231 -2.44 -26.69 -47.31
CA ASP A 231 -1.53 -27.75 -47.73
C ASP A 231 -2.15 -28.58 -48.85
N ARG A 232 -3.42 -28.97 -48.75
CA ARG A 232 -4.05 -29.83 -49.79
C ARG A 232 -4.07 -29.23 -51.19
N ARG A 233 -4.23 -27.90 -51.34
CA ARG A 233 -4.25 -27.25 -52.67
C ARG A 233 -2.84 -27.06 -53.22
N GLN A 234 -1.88 -26.71 -52.38
CA GLN A 234 -0.48 -26.60 -52.78
C GLN A 234 0.11 -27.97 -53.13
N TRP A 235 -0.14 -28.99 -52.32
CA TRP A 235 0.28 -30.36 -52.59
C TRP A 235 -0.38 -30.94 -53.85
N CYS A 236 -1.64 -30.60 -54.13
CA CYS A 236 -2.30 -30.96 -55.38
C CYS A 236 -1.65 -30.27 -56.60
N ALA A 237 -1.38 -28.96 -56.50
CA ALA A 237 -0.70 -28.22 -57.56
C ALA A 237 0.71 -28.76 -57.84
N ILE A 238 1.49 -29.07 -56.79
CA ILE A 238 2.80 -29.71 -56.90
C ILE A 238 2.69 -31.07 -57.59
N GLY A 239 1.72 -31.91 -57.20
CA GLY A 239 1.50 -33.22 -57.80
C GLY A 239 1.14 -33.15 -59.29
N VAL A 240 0.27 -32.22 -59.69
CA VAL A 240 -0.10 -32.00 -61.10
C VAL A 240 1.12 -31.55 -61.91
N LEU A 241 1.92 -30.63 -61.37
CA LEU A 241 3.12 -30.12 -62.06
C LEU A 241 4.19 -31.21 -62.23
N LEU A 242 4.37 -32.07 -61.22
CA LEU A 242 5.25 -33.24 -61.29
C LEU A 242 4.81 -34.25 -62.36
N LEU A 243 3.51 -34.49 -62.49
CA LEU A 243 2.97 -35.39 -63.50
C LEU A 243 3.22 -34.86 -64.92
N ILE A 244 2.99 -33.56 -65.14
CA ILE A 244 3.28 -32.90 -66.42
C ILE A 244 4.77 -33.01 -66.76
N LEU A 245 5.66 -32.76 -65.78
CA LEU A 245 7.10 -32.91 -65.96
C LEU A 245 7.48 -34.34 -66.37
N LEU A 246 6.89 -35.35 -65.74
CA LEU A 246 7.15 -36.77 -66.04
C LEU A 246 6.74 -37.11 -67.49
N VAL A 247 5.58 -36.61 -67.94
CA VAL A 247 5.13 -36.77 -69.33
C VAL A 247 6.10 -36.15 -70.31
N VAL A 248 6.61 -34.94 -70.04
CA VAL A 248 7.61 -34.27 -70.90
C VAL A 248 8.90 -35.07 -70.96
N ILE A 249 9.38 -35.62 -69.84
CA ILE A 249 10.59 -36.45 -69.80
C ILE A 249 10.40 -37.73 -70.62
N ILE A 250 9.25 -38.41 -70.49
CA ILE A 250 8.95 -39.62 -71.28
C ILE A 250 8.93 -39.28 -72.78
N LEU A 251 8.27 -38.19 -73.16
CA LEU A 251 8.23 -37.75 -74.56
C LEU A 251 9.64 -37.44 -75.08
N PHE A 252 10.51 -36.84 -74.28
CA PHE A 252 11.90 -36.56 -74.65
C PHE A 252 12.76 -37.82 -74.85
N PHE A 253 12.49 -38.90 -74.10
CA PHE A 253 13.22 -40.16 -74.29
C PHE A 253 12.68 -41.01 -75.46
N ILE A 254 11.41 -40.82 -75.82
CA ILE A 254 10.76 -41.55 -76.93
C ILE A 254 11.00 -40.87 -78.27
N LEU A 255 11.04 -39.53 -78.31
CA LEU A 255 11.20 -38.70 -79.50
C LEU A 255 12.68 -38.40 -79.78
#